data_AF-A0A1Y3U5X1-F1
#
_entry.id   AF-A0A1Y3U5X1-F1
#
_cell.length_a   1.000
_cell.length_b   1.000
_cell.length_c   1.000
_cell.angle_alpha   90.00
_cell.angle_beta   90.00
_cell.angle_gamma   90.00
#
_symmetry.space_group_name_H-M   'P 1'
#
loop_
_entity.id
_entity.type
_entity.pdbx_description
1 polymer ?
#
loop_
_entity_poly.entity_id
_entity_poly.type
_entity_poly.pdbx_seq_one_letter_code
_entity_poly.pdbx_strand_id
1 'polypeptide(L)'
;MQLSTNFTTIFLAKSPRARGAWVPGCPRRLLLQGWGRARGVRALGSGDVYRLQDWDRSRGAREPGCRLPRRSRWTCTPATARLTSKPQRSTITRFTCRFIHRTMVAGCIRVSFPSERTAMDNRIGAVVARERKSLGLTQEELARRLGVTKAAVSKWELGQSMPDAALLPSIAAQFALSIDELFDWRAHLTDAEIETCAQTAREKLAADASQGATYVRMRAREHRSCWKLLVRLASELLSAANRVAFGICLDAPDDVQAQERARETMCTLAEDARSLCEPVLDGCNDAELMADATRVCAASSVLTGKPTEAIARLTPLYQAQTHRVGTELASAQLAAGEQEEAAATLAACVTASALELTSLAGTLLTRAASATEVAAYVHAMEAIDRAFDLSHRSAPTLPAMHIAAATIMNTLGDDAATLELLERAAGEVCALGNGRIPENPLGNRVASNMLPAITDDEALAHMRESASYARYPEAARHMILDARLWGALAQSPEYAALAKRLDAE
;
A
#
# COMPACT_ATOMS: atom_id res chain seq x y z
N MET A 1 5.40 29.40 -7.69
CA MET A 1 4.16 29.10 -6.94
C MET A 1 3.78 27.66 -7.27
N GLN A 2 4.55 26.68 -6.81
CA GLN A 2 4.46 25.95 -5.53
C GLN A 2 3.14 25.19 -5.37
N LEU A 3 3.13 23.95 -5.88
CA LEU A 3 2.38 22.83 -5.33
C LEU A 3 3.42 21.81 -4.86
N SER A 4 3.33 21.45 -3.58
CA SER A 4 4.25 20.61 -2.84
C SER A 4 4.01 19.13 -3.13
N THR A 5 4.98 18.48 -3.76
CA THR A 5 5.13 17.03 -3.71
C THR A 5 6.40 16.73 -2.92
N ASN A 6 6.26 16.01 -1.81
CA ASN A 6 7.36 15.61 -0.94
C ASN A 6 8.41 14.81 -1.71
N PHE A 7 9.55 15.44 -2.01
CA PHE A 7 10.77 14.78 -2.47
C PHE A 7 11.86 14.93 -1.39
N THR A 8 12.28 13.80 -0.82
CA THR A 8 13.54 13.70 -0.10
C THR A 8 14.68 13.73 -1.12
N THR A 9 15.25 14.92 -1.33
CA THR A 9 16.39 15.13 -2.24
C THR A 9 17.70 14.73 -1.57
N ILE A 10 18.33 13.65 -2.06
CA ILE A 10 19.74 13.35 -1.82
C ILE A 10 20.55 13.99 -2.97
N PHE A 11 21.44 14.91 -2.63
CA PHE A 11 22.40 15.53 -3.56
C PHE A 11 23.48 14.52 -3.98
N LEU A 12 23.63 14.26 -5.27
CA LEU A 12 24.89 13.78 -5.85
C LEU A 12 25.22 14.57 -7.11
N ALA A 13 26.20 15.47 -6.96
CA ALA A 13 26.80 16.23 -8.04
C ALA A 13 27.65 15.32 -8.95
N LYS A 14 27.43 15.38 -10.27
CA LYS A 14 28.46 15.10 -11.27
C LYS A 14 28.33 16.05 -12.47
N SER A 15 29.41 16.76 -12.76
CA SER A 15 29.61 17.51 -13.99
C SER A 15 30.15 16.59 -15.11
N PRO A 16 30.16 17.06 -16.39
CA PRO A 16 29.97 16.19 -17.54
C PRO A 16 31.20 15.98 -18.45
N ARG A 17 31.02 15.06 -19.41
CA ARG A 17 31.74 14.83 -20.69
C ARG A 17 32.99 13.94 -20.68
N ALA A 18 32.91 12.83 -21.41
CA ALA A 18 33.82 12.53 -22.54
C ALA A 18 33.23 11.42 -23.43
N ARG A 19 33.32 11.62 -24.75
CA ARG A 19 32.87 10.71 -25.81
C ARG A 19 34.01 9.76 -26.21
N GLY A 20 33.64 8.57 -26.70
CA GLY A 20 34.28 7.96 -27.87
C GLY A 20 35.31 6.84 -27.67
N ALA A 21 35.19 5.87 -28.59
CA ALA A 21 36.21 4.96 -29.12
C ALA A 21 36.40 3.55 -28.50
N TRP A 22 36.03 2.56 -29.31
CA TRP A 22 36.50 1.18 -29.32
C TRP A 22 37.94 1.07 -29.86
N VAL A 23 38.79 0.22 -29.27
CA VAL A 23 39.87 -0.56 -29.95
C VAL A 23 40.20 -1.84 -29.14
N PRO A 24 40.41 -3.03 -29.77
CA PRO A 24 40.73 -4.30 -29.10
C PRO A 24 42.24 -4.68 -29.13
N GLY A 25 42.72 -5.48 -28.16
CA GLY A 25 44.04 -6.13 -28.21
C GLY A 25 44.58 -6.71 -26.88
N CYS A 26 44.73 -8.04 -26.79
CA CYS A 26 45.38 -8.84 -25.71
C CYS A 26 46.93 -8.65 -25.69
N PRO A 27 47.78 -9.19 -24.74
CA PRO A 27 47.63 -10.42 -23.92
C PRO A 27 48.28 -10.50 -22.49
N ARG A 28 47.79 -11.49 -21.70
CA ARG A 28 48.43 -12.35 -20.64
C ARG A 28 49.69 -11.90 -19.85
N ARG A 29 49.65 -11.95 -18.50
CA ARG A 29 50.31 -12.95 -17.60
C ARG A 29 50.32 -12.57 -16.09
N LEU A 30 50.10 -13.58 -15.21
CA LEU A 30 50.69 -13.81 -13.86
C LEU A 30 50.31 -12.80 -12.74
N LEU A 31 50.03 -13.10 -11.46
CA LEU A 31 50.34 -14.21 -10.53
C LEU A 31 49.37 -14.14 -9.33
N LEU A 32 49.05 -15.30 -8.73
CA LEU A 32 48.37 -15.46 -7.45
C LEU A 32 49.41 -15.75 -6.34
N GLN A 33 49.36 -15.00 -5.24
CA GLN A 33 49.71 -15.38 -3.84
C GLN A 33 48.99 -14.37 -2.92
N GLY A 34 48.35 -14.64 -1.80
CA GLY A 34 48.04 -15.84 -1.03
C GLY A 34 47.35 -15.38 0.28
N TRP A 35 46.31 -16.11 0.69
CA TRP A 35 45.77 -16.33 2.06
C TRP A 35 45.15 -15.17 2.87
N GLY A 36 43.86 -15.36 3.22
CA GLY A 36 43.18 -14.69 4.33
C GLY A 36 41.72 -15.16 4.46
N ARG A 37 41.35 -15.74 5.60
CA ARG A 37 40.00 -16.27 5.93
C ARG A 37 38.96 -15.13 6.02
N ALA A 38 37.72 -15.34 5.57
CA ALA A 38 36.49 -14.86 6.25
C ALA A 38 35.19 -15.31 5.57
N ARG A 39 34.15 -15.45 6.42
CA ARG A 39 32.73 -15.69 6.13
C ARG A 39 32.11 -14.55 5.31
N GLY A 40 31.04 -14.85 4.58
CA GLY A 40 30.10 -13.88 4.02
C GLY A 40 30.16 -13.80 2.48
N VAL A 41 29.13 -14.32 1.81
CA VAL A 41 28.92 -14.01 0.40
C VAL A 41 28.15 -12.69 0.34
N ARG A 42 28.87 -11.62 0.02
CA ARG A 42 28.31 -10.42 -0.63
C ARG A 42 28.13 -10.73 -2.11
N ALA A 43 26.98 -10.41 -2.67
CA ALA A 43 26.81 -10.33 -4.11
C ALA A 43 27.46 -9.04 -4.62
N LEU A 44 28.40 -9.17 -5.55
CA LEU A 44 28.90 -8.07 -6.37
C LEU A 44 28.77 -8.47 -7.83
N GLY A 45 27.93 -7.75 -8.56
CA GLY A 45 28.09 -7.37 -9.96
C GLY A 45 28.22 -8.47 -11.02
N SER A 46 27.12 -8.67 -11.75
CA SER A 46 27.06 -8.97 -13.19
C SER A 46 28.08 -9.96 -13.78
N GLY A 47 27.66 -11.22 -13.92
CA GLY A 47 28.27 -12.20 -14.82
C GLY A 47 28.69 -13.49 -14.12
N ASP A 48 27.73 -14.35 -13.77
CA ASP A 48 28.05 -15.62 -13.13
C ASP A 48 28.38 -16.73 -14.15
N VAL A 49 29.64 -17.17 -14.10
CA VAL A 49 30.10 -18.49 -14.52
C VAL A 49 30.02 -19.41 -13.30
N TYR A 50 29.11 -20.38 -13.30
CA TYR A 50 29.04 -21.38 -12.23
C TYR A 50 30.30 -22.26 -12.22
N ARG A 51 31.00 -22.32 -11.10
CA ARG A 51 32.08 -23.28 -10.85
C ARG A 51 31.50 -24.45 -10.05
N LEU A 52 31.31 -25.61 -10.68
CA LEU A 52 30.96 -26.87 -10.01
C LEU A 52 32.08 -27.26 -9.03
N GLN A 53 31.85 -27.10 -7.74
CA GLN A 53 32.62 -27.75 -6.68
C GLN A 53 31.64 -28.37 -5.70
N ASP A 54 31.34 -29.65 -5.93
CA ASP A 54 31.30 -30.74 -4.95
C ASP A 54 30.62 -31.95 -5.60
N TRP A 55 31.46 -32.85 -6.15
CA TRP A 55 31.04 -34.17 -6.58
C TRP A 55 31.34 -35.14 -5.43
N ASP A 56 30.29 -35.64 -4.77
CA ASP A 56 30.41 -36.68 -3.76
C ASP A 56 30.89 -38.00 -4.40
N ARG A 57 32.04 -38.50 -3.93
CA ARG A 57 32.72 -39.71 -4.41
C ARG A 57 32.03 -41.02 -3.97
N SER A 58 30.86 -40.97 -3.35
CA SER A 58 30.18 -42.14 -2.79
C SER A 58 29.40 -42.99 -3.81
N ARG A 59 29.31 -42.59 -5.09
CA ARG A 59 28.70 -43.42 -6.16
C ARG A 59 29.70 -43.74 -7.28
N GLY A 60 30.66 -44.60 -6.96
CA GLY A 60 31.57 -45.21 -7.93
C GLY A 60 31.21 -46.68 -8.19
N ALA A 61 31.33 -47.07 -9.45
CA ALA A 61 31.34 -48.45 -9.99
C ALA A 61 29.97 -49.04 -10.40
N ARG A 62 29.73 -49.09 -11.72
CA ARG A 62 29.88 -50.32 -12.52
C ARG A 62 29.62 -50.02 -14.00
N GLU A 63 30.65 -49.58 -14.72
CA GLU A 63 30.78 -49.83 -16.17
C GLU A 63 32.26 -50.11 -16.47
N PRO A 64 32.61 -51.23 -17.13
CA PRO A 64 33.98 -51.51 -17.51
C PRO A 64 34.34 -50.76 -18.79
N GLY A 65 35.29 -49.80 -18.72
CA GLY A 65 35.88 -49.21 -19.92
C GLY A 65 36.48 -47.81 -19.84
N CYS A 66 36.20 -47.00 -18.80
CA CYS A 66 36.68 -45.61 -18.78
C CYS A 66 37.93 -45.40 -17.92
N ARG A 67 39.11 -45.27 -18.55
CA ARG A 67 40.26 -44.58 -17.96
C ARG A 67 40.14 -43.07 -18.23
N LEU A 68 40.18 -42.23 -17.20
CA LEU A 68 40.24 -40.77 -17.34
C LEU A 68 41.67 -40.30 -17.66
N PRO A 69 41.89 -39.38 -18.63
CA PRO A 69 43.18 -38.75 -18.80
C PRO A 69 43.40 -37.65 -17.75
N ARG A 70 44.64 -37.56 -17.26
CA ARG A 70 45.07 -36.56 -16.27
C ARG A 70 45.14 -35.16 -16.89
N ARG A 71 44.51 -34.19 -16.21
CA ARG A 71 44.70 -32.72 -16.33
C ARG A 71 44.61 -32.11 -17.74
N SER A 72 43.50 -31.45 -18.05
CA SER A 72 43.47 -30.36 -19.03
C SER A 72 42.41 -29.30 -18.66
N ARG A 73 42.77 -28.02 -18.85
CA ARG A 73 41.94 -26.83 -18.59
C ARG A 73 40.83 -26.72 -19.62
N TRP A 74 39.64 -26.30 -19.18
CA TRP A 74 38.49 -26.01 -20.05
C TRP A 74 38.27 -24.50 -20.16
N THR A 75 37.97 -24.02 -21.36
CA THR A 75 37.47 -22.65 -21.63
C THR A 75 36.20 -22.77 -22.47
N CYS A 76 35.08 -22.21 -21.98
CA CYS A 76 33.84 -22.08 -22.75
C CYS A 76 33.66 -20.62 -23.17
N THR A 77 33.41 -20.37 -24.46
CA THR A 77 32.87 -19.11 -24.98
C THR A 77 31.34 -19.19 -25.02
N PRO A 78 30.61 -18.11 -24.70
CA PRO A 78 29.15 -18.13 -24.74
C PRO A 78 28.66 -17.91 -26.17
N ALA A 79 27.86 -18.85 -26.68
CA ALA A 79 27.02 -18.64 -27.87
C ALA A 79 25.61 -18.22 -27.40
N THR A 80 25.11 -17.13 -27.95
CA THR A 80 23.76 -16.58 -27.72
C THR A 80 22.69 -17.50 -28.31
N ALA A 81 21.75 -17.97 -27.50
CA ALA A 81 20.53 -18.63 -27.95
C ALA A 81 19.31 -17.81 -27.54
N ARG A 82 18.48 -17.39 -28.52
CA ARG A 82 17.15 -16.80 -28.29
C ARG A 82 16.18 -17.91 -27.90
N LEU A 83 15.53 -17.77 -26.75
CA LEU A 83 14.38 -18.58 -26.36
C LEU A 83 13.12 -17.98 -26.99
N THR A 84 12.60 -18.60 -28.03
CA THR A 84 11.22 -18.37 -28.50
C THR A 84 10.35 -19.51 -27.99
N SER A 85 9.24 -19.16 -27.34
CA SER A 85 8.14 -20.02 -26.80
C SER A 85 8.27 -20.64 -25.39
N LYS A 86 7.14 -20.61 -24.66
CA LYS A 86 6.90 -21.08 -23.28
C LYS A 86 7.10 -22.61 -23.14
N PRO A 87 7.62 -23.14 -22.01
CA PRO A 87 7.66 -24.59 -21.81
C PRO A 87 6.38 -25.09 -21.11
N GLN A 88 5.61 -25.94 -21.79
CA GLN A 88 4.74 -26.93 -21.13
C GLN A 88 5.53 -28.25 -20.98
N ARG A 89 5.39 -28.88 -19.80
CA ARG A 89 5.77 -30.25 -19.40
C ARG A 89 6.93 -30.94 -20.16
N SER A 90 8.03 -31.16 -19.43
CA SER A 90 9.07 -32.16 -19.70
C SER A 90 9.55 -32.26 -21.16
N THR A 91 10.20 -31.23 -21.67
CA THR A 91 10.96 -31.32 -22.91
C THR A 91 12.41 -31.68 -22.59
N ILE A 92 12.86 -32.85 -23.05
CA ILE A 92 14.28 -33.22 -23.06
C ILE A 92 14.96 -32.35 -24.11
N THR A 93 15.69 -31.31 -23.71
CA THR A 93 16.49 -30.50 -24.63
C THR A 93 17.75 -31.28 -25.02
N ARG A 94 17.81 -31.84 -26.23
CA ARG A 94 19.04 -32.40 -26.81
C ARG A 94 19.97 -31.24 -27.20
N PHE A 95 21.14 -31.15 -26.57
CA PHE A 95 22.22 -30.27 -27.02
C PHE A 95 23.07 -30.99 -28.06
N THR A 96 23.13 -30.45 -29.28
CA THR A 96 24.11 -30.87 -30.30
C THR A 96 25.29 -29.91 -30.28
N CYS A 97 26.38 -30.30 -29.62
CA CYS A 97 27.67 -29.64 -29.83
C CYS A 97 28.28 -30.18 -31.14
N ARG A 98 28.45 -29.31 -32.14
CA ARG A 98 29.20 -29.64 -33.35
C ARG A 98 30.69 -29.48 -33.04
N PHE A 99 31.43 -30.58 -32.93
CA PHE A 99 32.89 -30.55 -33.02
C PHE A 99 33.38 -31.58 -34.04
N ILE A 100 34.35 -31.16 -34.82
CA ILE A 100 35.00 -31.91 -35.90
C ILE A 100 35.81 -33.05 -35.28
N HIS A 101 35.46 -34.28 -35.68
CA HIS A 101 36.09 -35.58 -35.40
C HIS A 101 36.11 -36.14 -33.95
N ARG A 102 35.50 -37.34 -33.85
CA ARG A 102 35.48 -38.37 -32.78
C ARG A 102 34.39 -38.29 -31.71
N THR A 103 33.52 -39.30 -31.76
CA THR A 103 32.40 -39.67 -30.90
C THR A 103 32.85 -39.97 -29.47
N MET A 104 32.27 -39.26 -28.49
CA MET A 104 32.19 -39.69 -27.08
C MET A 104 30.72 -39.80 -26.69
N VAL A 105 30.36 -40.90 -26.03
CA VAL A 105 29.02 -41.17 -25.48
C VAL A 105 28.69 -40.10 -24.44
N ALA A 106 27.68 -39.28 -24.71
CA ALA A 106 27.22 -38.25 -23.79
C ALA A 106 26.41 -38.88 -22.65
N GLY A 107 27.00 -38.97 -21.46
CA GLY A 107 26.27 -39.25 -20.22
C GLY A 107 25.31 -38.09 -19.91
N CYS A 108 24.02 -38.38 -19.82
CA CYS A 108 23.00 -37.41 -19.44
C CYS A 108 23.25 -36.92 -18.01
N ILE A 109 23.66 -35.67 -17.84
CA ILE A 109 23.57 -34.99 -16.55
C ILE A 109 22.10 -34.61 -16.36
N ARG A 110 21.39 -35.33 -15.48
CA ARG A 110 20.05 -34.95 -15.03
C ARG A 110 20.18 -33.81 -14.04
N VAL A 111 20.18 -32.57 -14.53
CA VAL A 111 20.04 -31.40 -13.65
C VAL A 111 18.58 -31.39 -13.19
N SER A 112 18.35 -31.88 -11.98
CA SER A 112 17.05 -31.78 -11.33
C SER A 112 16.99 -30.41 -10.67
N PHE A 113 16.22 -29.48 -11.23
CA PHE A 113 15.84 -28.29 -10.50
C PHE A 113 14.97 -28.74 -9.31
N PRO A 114 15.21 -28.26 -8.08
CA PRO A 114 14.28 -28.51 -6.98
C PRO A 114 12.92 -27.97 -7.43
N SER A 115 11.94 -28.85 -7.61
CA SER A 115 10.56 -28.39 -7.83
C SER A 115 10.15 -27.60 -6.60
N GLU A 116 9.54 -26.43 -6.77
CA GLU A 116 9.04 -25.54 -5.69
C GLU A 116 8.24 -26.27 -4.59
N ARG A 117 7.72 -27.47 -4.88
CA ARG A 117 7.12 -28.42 -3.93
C ARG A 117 8.00 -28.74 -2.70
N THR A 118 9.34 -28.73 -2.84
CA THR A 118 10.26 -29.13 -1.76
C THR A 118 10.37 -28.13 -0.60
N ALA A 119 9.96 -26.87 -0.77
CA ALA A 119 10.04 -25.87 0.30
C ALA A 119 8.95 -26.04 1.37
N MET A 120 7.80 -26.60 0.98
CA MET A 120 6.68 -26.92 1.87
C MET A 120 6.88 -28.29 2.54
N ASP A 121 7.55 -29.22 1.84
CA ASP A 121 7.80 -30.61 2.27
C ASP A 121 8.74 -30.78 3.49
N ASN A 122 9.32 -29.70 4.05
CA ASN A 122 10.28 -29.80 5.17
C ASN A 122 9.86 -29.11 6.48
N ARG A 123 8.62 -28.59 6.57
CA ARG A 123 8.16 -27.94 7.81
C ARG A 123 7.70 -28.94 8.87
N ILE A 124 6.99 -29.99 8.46
CA ILE A 124 6.50 -31.04 9.37
C ILE A 124 7.65 -31.73 10.10
N GLY A 125 8.72 -32.07 9.39
CA GLY A 125 9.91 -32.71 9.97
C GLY A 125 10.51 -31.89 11.11
N ALA A 126 10.63 -30.58 10.91
CA ALA A 126 11.14 -29.66 11.92
C ALA A 126 10.20 -29.55 13.13
N VAL A 127 8.89 -29.47 12.91
CA VAL A 127 7.88 -29.45 14.00
C VAL A 127 7.91 -30.74 14.80
N VAL A 128 7.89 -31.90 14.14
CA VAL A 128 7.99 -33.23 14.78
C VAL A 128 9.26 -33.32 15.62
N ALA A 129 10.41 -32.89 15.10
CA ALA A 129 11.66 -32.89 15.85
C ALA A 129 11.61 -31.97 17.08
N ARG A 130 11.00 -30.79 16.95
CA ARG A 130 10.86 -29.79 18.02
C ARG A 130 9.95 -30.32 19.14
N GLU A 131 8.75 -30.78 18.78
CA GLU A 131 7.77 -31.25 19.77
C GLU A 131 8.16 -32.58 20.42
N ARG A 132 8.79 -33.49 19.66
CA ARG A 132 9.36 -34.71 20.26
C ARG A 132 10.37 -34.36 21.36
N LYS A 133 11.24 -33.38 21.10
CA LYS A 133 12.25 -32.93 22.06
C LYS A 133 11.64 -32.19 23.25
N SER A 134 10.59 -31.38 23.04
CA SER A 134 9.90 -30.67 24.13
C SER A 134 9.24 -31.65 25.11
N LEU A 135 8.75 -32.78 24.61
CA LEU A 135 8.19 -33.88 25.41
C LEU A 135 9.25 -34.88 25.95
N GLY A 136 10.54 -34.65 25.69
CA GLY A 136 11.62 -35.53 26.16
C GLY A 136 11.63 -36.94 25.53
N LEU A 137 10.95 -37.14 24.39
CA LEU A 137 10.81 -38.46 23.76
C LEU A 137 12.03 -38.78 22.87
N THR A 138 12.42 -40.06 22.79
CA THR A 138 13.38 -40.53 21.78
C THR A 138 12.69 -40.78 20.43
N GLN A 139 13.44 -40.88 19.33
CA GLN A 139 12.87 -41.23 18.02
C GLN A 139 12.24 -42.63 18.05
N GLU A 140 12.85 -43.60 18.75
CA GLU A 140 12.27 -44.92 18.99
C GLU A 140 10.93 -44.85 19.73
N GLU A 141 10.83 -44.03 20.77
CA GLU A 141 9.62 -43.94 21.58
C GLU A 141 8.47 -43.30 20.80
N LEU A 142 8.76 -42.25 20.01
CA LEU A 142 7.77 -41.66 19.10
C LEU A 142 7.34 -42.66 18.02
N ALA A 143 8.28 -43.39 17.43
CA ALA A 143 8.00 -44.39 16.41
C ALA A 143 7.07 -45.50 16.94
N ARG A 144 7.33 -45.97 18.17
CA ARG A 144 6.50 -46.97 18.86
C ARG A 144 5.07 -46.48 19.08
N ARG A 145 4.88 -45.23 19.51
CA ARG A 145 3.55 -44.64 19.73
C ARG A 145 2.74 -44.47 18.45
N LEU A 146 3.42 -44.16 17.34
CA LEU A 146 2.79 -43.95 16.03
C LEU A 146 2.69 -45.22 15.18
N GLY A 147 3.19 -46.37 15.66
CA GLY A 147 3.17 -47.63 14.90
C GLY A 147 4.08 -47.63 13.66
N VAL A 148 5.16 -46.85 13.68
CA VAL A 148 6.12 -46.72 12.56
C VAL A 148 7.53 -47.14 12.96
N THR A 149 8.45 -47.16 11.99
CA THR A 149 9.87 -47.45 12.28
C THR A 149 10.60 -46.18 12.73
N LYS A 150 11.60 -46.32 13.61
CA LYS A 150 12.51 -45.23 13.99
C LYS A 150 13.17 -44.58 12.77
N ALA A 151 13.49 -45.37 11.76
CA ALA A 151 14.06 -44.88 10.50
C ALA A 151 13.10 -43.95 9.75
N ALA A 152 11.78 -44.19 9.82
CA ALA A 152 10.78 -43.29 9.24
C ALA A 152 10.79 -41.93 9.97
N VAL A 153 10.73 -41.95 11.31
CA VAL A 153 10.81 -40.72 12.13
C VAL A 153 12.09 -39.94 11.84
N SER A 154 13.25 -40.62 11.78
CA SER A 154 14.51 -39.95 11.45
C SER A 154 14.50 -39.32 10.05
N LYS A 155 13.89 -39.96 9.06
CA LYS A 155 13.79 -39.38 7.71
C LYS A 155 12.84 -38.19 7.67
N TRP A 156 11.75 -38.22 8.43
CA TRP A 156 10.86 -37.07 8.58
C TRP A 156 11.59 -35.89 9.20
N GLU A 157 12.26 -36.08 10.34
CA GLU A 157 12.99 -35.02 11.05
C GLU A 157 14.14 -34.41 10.22
N LEU A 158 14.68 -35.17 9.26
CA LEU A 158 15.74 -34.72 8.35
C LEU A 158 15.22 -34.14 7.03
N GLY A 159 13.89 -34.07 6.83
CA GLY A 159 13.29 -33.61 5.58
C GLY A 159 13.50 -34.54 4.38
N GLN A 160 13.88 -35.80 4.63
CA GLN A 160 14.20 -36.78 3.59
C GLN A 160 12.95 -37.51 3.07
N SER A 161 11.87 -37.51 3.85
CA SER A 161 10.55 -38.03 3.45
C SER A 161 9.46 -37.36 4.26
N MET A 162 8.22 -37.39 3.76
CA MET A 162 7.04 -36.94 4.50
C MET A 162 6.34 -38.12 5.20
N PRO A 163 5.67 -37.89 6.34
CA PRO A 163 4.72 -38.85 6.87
C PRO A 163 3.59 -39.11 5.86
N ASP A 164 3.03 -40.32 5.88
CA ASP A 164 1.82 -40.62 5.13
C ASP A 164 0.69 -39.66 5.58
N ALA A 165 -0.15 -39.20 4.64
CA ALA A 165 -1.29 -38.33 4.94
C ALA A 165 -2.21 -38.96 5.99
N ALA A 166 -2.37 -40.29 6.00
CA ALA A 166 -3.17 -41.01 6.99
C ALA A 166 -2.58 -40.95 8.41
N LEU A 167 -1.27 -40.69 8.57
CA LEU A 167 -0.60 -40.60 9.87
C LEU A 167 -0.63 -39.18 10.45
N LEU A 168 -0.93 -38.16 9.65
CA LEU A 168 -0.90 -36.76 10.09
C LEU A 168 -1.85 -36.48 11.28
N PRO A 169 -3.10 -36.98 11.32
CA PRO A 169 -3.96 -36.78 12.48
C PRO A 169 -3.39 -37.39 13.76
N SER A 170 -2.79 -38.59 13.67
CA SER A 170 -2.18 -39.27 14.81
C SER A 170 -0.93 -38.56 15.31
N ILE A 171 -0.11 -38.03 14.40
CA ILE A 171 1.07 -37.22 14.74
C ILE A 171 0.64 -35.92 15.44
N ALA A 172 -0.36 -35.24 14.90
CA ALA A 172 -0.90 -34.00 15.49
C ALA A 172 -1.44 -34.26 16.91
N ALA A 173 -2.22 -35.34 17.08
CA ALA A 173 -2.77 -35.74 18.38
C ALA A 173 -1.66 -36.07 19.41
N GLN A 174 -0.56 -36.70 18.98
CA GLN A 174 0.56 -37.05 19.87
C GLN A 174 1.23 -35.82 20.50
N PHE A 175 1.19 -34.68 19.82
CA PHE A 175 1.78 -33.42 20.26
C PHE A 175 0.75 -32.40 20.74
N ALA A 176 -0.54 -32.77 20.80
CA ALA A 176 -1.65 -31.86 21.07
C ALA A 176 -1.66 -30.62 20.15
N LEU A 177 -1.27 -30.83 18.88
CA LEU A 177 -1.30 -29.81 17.84
C LEU A 177 -2.52 -29.99 16.95
N SER A 178 -2.99 -28.89 16.37
CA SER A 178 -3.81 -28.92 15.15
C SER A 178 -2.98 -29.36 13.93
N ILE A 179 -3.66 -29.73 12.85
CA ILE A 179 -2.98 -30.03 11.57
C ILE A 179 -2.20 -28.81 11.07
N ASP A 180 -2.76 -27.60 11.20
CA ASP A 180 -2.11 -26.37 10.76
C ASP A 180 -0.79 -26.12 11.52
N GLU A 181 -0.81 -26.31 12.85
CA GLU A 181 0.40 -26.19 13.69
C GLU A 181 1.43 -27.27 13.37
N LEU A 182 1.00 -28.50 13.03
CA LEU A 182 1.90 -29.57 12.59
C LEU A 182 2.62 -29.22 11.29
N PHE A 183 1.96 -28.51 10.39
CA PHE A 183 2.54 -28.03 9.13
C PHE A 183 3.37 -26.75 9.30
N ASP A 184 3.41 -26.16 10.51
CA ASP A 184 3.88 -24.79 10.73
C ASP A 184 3.26 -23.82 9.71
N TRP A 185 1.99 -24.07 9.40
CA TRP A 185 1.20 -23.28 8.48
C TRP A 185 0.35 -22.31 9.27
N ARG A 186 0.41 -21.04 8.86
CA ARG A 186 -0.44 -19.99 9.41
C ARG A 186 -1.26 -19.41 8.28
N ALA A 187 -2.59 -19.55 8.39
CA ALA A 187 -3.57 -18.96 7.49
C ALA A 187 -3.35 -17.45 7.36
N HIS A 188 -2.99 -16.81 8.47
CA HIS A 188 -2.77 -15.37 8.57
C HIS A 188 -1.36 -15.10 9.10
N LEU A 189 -0.64 -14.24 8.38
CA LEU A 189 0.62 -13.68 8.86
C LEU A 189 0.34 -12.60 9.90
N THR A 190 1.31 -12.37 10.78
CA THR A 190 1.31 -11.19 11.66
C THR A 190 1.54 -9.91 10.87
N ASP A 191 1.13 -8.76 11.39
CA ASP A 191 1.32 -7.47 10.71
C ASP A 191 2.80 -7.18 10.40
N ALA A 192 3.73 -7.60 11.28
CA ALA A 192 5.18 -7.46 11.05
C ALA A 192 5.69 -8.34 9.91
N GLU A 193 5.18 -9.57 9.79
CA GLU A 193 5.52 -10.47 8.67
C GLU A 193 4.90 -9.97 7.36
N ILE A 194 3.69 -9.43 7.40
CA ILE A 194 3.04 -8.78 6.24
C ILE A 194 3.89 -7.60 5.76
N GLU A 195 4.33 -6.73 6.67
CA GLU A 195 5.17 -5.58 6.31
C GLU A 195 6.52 -6.04 5.74
N THR A 196 7.13 -7.08 6.31
CA THR A 196 8.36 -7.68 5.77
C THR A 196 8.16 -8.21 4.35
N CYS A 197 7.03 -8.88 4.10
CA CYS A 197 6.66 -9.36 2.77
C CYS A 197 6.46 -8.19 1.79
N ALA A 198 5.76 -7.15 2.21
CA ALA A 198 5.47 -5.95 1.42
C ALA A 198 6.76 -5.20 1.07
N GLN A 199 7.65 -4.99 2.04
CA GLN A 199 8.94 -4.36 1.82
C GLN A 199 9.80 -5.15 0.82
N THR A 200 9.84 -6.48 0.96
CA THR A 200 10.55 -7.35 0.01
C THR A 200 9.93 -7.27 -1.39
N ALA A 201 8.60 -7.23 -1.50
CA ALA A 201 7.90 -7.05 -2.76
C ALA A 201 8.26 -5.71 -3.40
N ARG A 202 8.23 -4.62 -2.63
CA ARG A 202 8.56 -3.26 -3.06
C ARG A 202 9.98 -3.18 -3.63
N GLU A 203 10.97 -3.72 -2.93
CA GLU A 203 12.36 -3.74 -3.37
C GLU A 203 12.53 -4.51 -4.68
N LYS A 204 11.91 -5.69 -4.78
CA LYS A 204 11.98 -6.50 -5.99
C LYS A 204 11.27 -5.84 -7.17
N LEU A 205 10.09 -5.26 -6.95
CA LEU A 205 9.33 -4.53 -7.96
C LEU A 205 10.06 -3.26 -8.44
N ALA A 206 10.78 -2.59 -7.55
CA ALA A 206 11.59 -1.43 -7.90
C ALA A 206 12.83 -1.82 -8.71
N ALA A 207 13.46 -2.96 -8.40
CA ALA A 207 14.62 -3.46 -9.15
C ALA A 207 14.24 -4.00 -10.54
N ASP A 208 13.17 -4.80 -10.62
CA ASP A 208 12.62 -5.35 -11.85
C ASP A 208 11.15 -5.67 -11.63
N ALA A 209 10.26 -4.92 -12.28
CA ALA A 209 8.82 -5.05 -12.11
C ALA A 209 8.29 -6.46 -12.43
N SER A 210 8.83 -7.13 -13.44
CA SER A 210 8.39 -8.47 -13.86
C SER A 210 8.83 -9.54 -12.86
N GLN A 211 10.08 -9.46 -12.38
CA GLN A 211 10.58 -10.37 -11.35
C GLN A 211 9.91 -10.11 -9.99
N GLY A 212 9.70 -8.85 -9.62
CA GLY A 212 8.95 -8.46 -8.43
C GLY A 212 7.53 -9.00 -8.43
N ALA A 213 6.82 -8.90 -9.57
CA ALA A 213 5.49 -9.47 -9.71
C ALA A 213 5.48 -10.99 -9.51
N THR A 214 6.54 -11.70 -9.93
CA THR A 214 6.67 -13.14 -9.69
C THR A 214 6.75 -13.47 -8.20
N TYR A 215 7.52 -12.70 -7.42
CA TYR A 215 7.56 -12.85 -5.97
C TYR A 215 6.20 -12.59 -5.32
N VAL A 216 5.51 -11.52 -5.74
CA VAL A 216 4.17 -11.20 -5.24
C VAL A 216 3.18 -12.34 -5.50
N ARG A 217 3.12 -12.84 -6.74
CA ARG A 217 2.23 -13.97 -7.11
C ARG A 217 2.54 -15.23 -6.30
N MET A 218 3.82 -15.50 -6.03
CA MET A 218 4.23 -16.63 -5.20
C MET A 218 3.73 -16.46 -3.76
N ARG A 219 4.00 -15.32 -3.11
CA ARG A 219 3.56 -15.08 -1.72
C ARG A 219 2.04 -15.08 -1.58
N ALA A 220 1.33 -14.50 -2.53
CA ALA A 220 -0.13 -14.52 -2.57
C ALA A 220 -0.70 -15.95 -2.69
N ARG A 221 -0.02 -16.84 -3.45
CA ARG A 221 -0.44 -18.25 -3.56
C ARG A 221 -0.20 -19.04 -2.29
N GLU A 222 0.88 -18.76 -1.56
CA GLU A 222 1.21 -19.41 -0.29
C GLU A 222 0.25 -19.02 0.84
N HIS A 223 -0.30 -17.80 0.79
CA HIS A 223 -1.18 -17.23 1.82
C HIS A 223 -2.49 -16.69 1.24
N ARG A 224 -3.20 -17.52 0.45
CA ARG A 224 -4.45 -17.11 -0.22
C ARG A 224 -5.56 -16.66 0.74
N SER A 225 -5.59 -17.18 1.95
CA SER A 225 -6.60 -16.82 2.96
C SER A 225 -6.22 -15.56 3.77
N CYS A 226 -5.00 -15.03 3.60
CA CYS A 226 -4.55 -13.86 4.33
C CYS A 226 -4.94 -12.58 3.58
N TRP A 227 -6.19 -12.16 3.74
CA TRP A 227 -6.74 -10.98 3.06
C TRP A 227 -5.88 -9.71 3.24
N LYS A 228 -5.39 -9.45 4.45
CA LYS A 228 -4.50 -8.31 4.74
C LYS A 228 -3.22 -8.34 3.90
N LEU A 229 -2.60 -9.52 3.75
CA LEU A 229 -1.43 -9.67 2.89
C LEU A 229 -1.81 -9.43 1.43
N LEU A 230 -2.93 -10.00 0.95
CA LEU A 230 -3.33 -9.86 -0.45
C LEU A 230 -3.51 -8.39 -0.83
N VAL A 231 -4.27 -7.64 -0.04
CA VAL A 231 -4.48 -6.20 -0.25
C VAL A 231 -3.15 -5.45 -0.20
N ARG A 232 -2.29 -5.72 0.79
CA ARG A 232 -1.00 -5.03 0.89
C ARG A 232 -0.09 -5.31 -0.31
N LEU A 233 0.00 -6.56 -0.75
CA LEU A 233 0.77 -6.93 -1.95
C LEU A 233 0.18 -6.31 -3.23
N ALA A 234 -1.14 -6.23 -3.32
CA ALA A 234 -1.83 -5.56 -4.42
C ALA A 234 -1.52 -4.05 -4.45
N SER A 235 -1.44 -3.39 -3.29
CA SER A 235 -0.99 -2.00 -3.18
C SER A 235 0.45 -1.80 -3.68
N GLU A 236 1.37 -2.75 -3.40
CA GLU A 236 2.74 -2.69 -3.93
C GLU A 236 2.78 -2.83 -5.45
N LEU A 237 1.97 -3.73 -6.02
CA LEU A 237 1.82 -3.89 -7.46
C LEU A 237 1.27 -2.61 -8.11
N LEU A 238 0.23 -2.01 -7.51
CA LEU A 238 -0.37 -0.77 -8.01
C LEU A 238 0.63 0.40 -7.94
N SER A 239 1.39 0.51 -6.85
CA SER A 239 2.46 1.50 -6.72
C SER A 239 3.54 1.31 -7.81
N ALA A 240 3.92 0.06 -8.10
CA ALA A 240 4.85 -0.25 -9.18
C ALA A 240 4.27 0.08 -10.57
N ALA A 241 3.00 -0.23 -10.81
CA ALA A 241 2.31 0.11 -12.05
C ALA A 241 2.33 1.62 -12.31
N ASN A 242 2.00 2.43 -11.29
CA ASN A 242 2.10 3.88 -11.36
C ASN A 242 3.52 4.35 -11.68
N ARG A 243 4.56 3.81 -11.02
CA ARG A 243 5.96 4.15 -11.34
C ARG A 243 6.31 3.85 -12.80
N VAL A 244 5.85 2.74 -13.35
CA VAL A 244 6.07 2.40 -14.76
C VAL A 244 5.34 3.39 -15.68
N ALA A 245 4.09 3.74 -15.34
CA ALA A 245 3.29 4.70 -16.09
C ALA A 245 3.94 6.10 -16.15
N PHE A 246 4.50 6.57 -15.03
CA PHE A 246 5.11 7.89 -14.93
C PHE A 246 6.59 7.92 -15.36
N GLY A 247 7.38 6.89 -15.06
CA GLY A 247 8.83 6.89 -15.24
C GLY A 247 9.29 6.78 -16.69
N ILE A 248 8.69 5.89 -17.49
CA ILE A 248 9.16 5.68 -18.88
C ILE A 248 8.75 6.83 -19.80
N CYS A 249 7.61 7.49 -19.52
CA CYS A 249 7.21 8.71 -20.20
C CYS A 249 8.24 9.85 -20.07
N LEU A 250 9.05 9.85 -19.01
CA LEU A 250 10.05 10.88 -18.74
C LEU A 250 11.43 10.51 -19.32
N ASP A 251 11.84 9.24 -19.24
CA ASP A 251 13.20 8.82 -19.61
C ASP A 251 13.40 8.62 -21.12
N ALA A 252 12.36 8.23 -21.85
CA ALA A 252 12.42 8.01 -23.30
C ALA A 252 11.09 8.38 -23.99
N PRO A 253 10.71 9.67 -24.03
CA PRO A 253 9.41 10.13 -24.55
C PRO A 253 9.22 9.86 -26.05
N ASP A 254 10.30 9.66 -26.81
CA ASP A 254 10.25 9.43 -28.26
C ASP A 254 10.39 7.94 -28.66
N ASP A 255 10.67 7.05 -27.70
CA ASP A 255 10.80 5.60 -27.97
C ASP A 255 9.44 4.91 -27.82
N VAL A 256 8.71 4.83 -28.94
CA VAL A 256 7.38 4.20 -29.02
C VAL A 256 7.42 2.74 -28.55
N GLN A 257 8.47 1.98 -28.86
CA GLN A 257 8.57 0.58 -28.42
C GLN A 257 8.83 0.46 -26.92
N ALA A 258 9.58 1.38 -26.33
CA ALA A 258 9.75 1.43 -24.87
C ALA A 258 8.45 1.81 -24.17
N GLN A 259 7.69 2.76 -24.72
CA GLN A 259 6.37 3.16 -24.21
C GLN A 259 5.36 2.02 -24.27
N GLU A 260 5.32 1.26 -25.37
CA GLU A 260 4.40 0.12 -25.48
C GLU A 260 4.74 -0.97 -24.45
N ARG A 261 6.03 -1.33 -24.31
CA ARG A 261 6.47 -2.28 -23.27
C ARG A 261 6.15 -1.80 -21.86
N ALA A 262 6.27 -0.50 -21.60
CA ALA A 262 5.90 0.11 -20.32
C ALA A 262 4.41 -0.05 -20.05
N ARG A 263 3.58 0.28 -21.05
CA ARG A 263 2.13 0.16 -20.98
C ARG A 263 1.69 -1.29 -20.74
N GLU A 264 2.28 -2.26 -21.45
CA GLU A 264 2.02 -3.68 -21.22
C GLU A 264 2.39 -4.11 -19.80
N THR A 265 3.54 -3.66 -19.30
CA THR A 265 4.00 -3.97 -17.93
C THR A 265 3.07 -3.35 -16.89
N MET A 266 2.72 -2.08 -17.05
CA MET A 266 1.77 -1.36 -16.18
C MET A 266 0.42 -2.08 -16.13
N CYS A 267 -0.15 -2.42 -17.29
CA CYS A 267 -1.41 -3.16 -17.37
C CYS A 267 -1.31 -4.50 -16.64
N THR A 268 -0.25 -5.27 -16.89
CA THR A 268 -0.05 -6.58 -16.23
C THR A 268 -0.02 -6.45 -14.70
N LEU A 269 0.71 -5.46 -14.17
CA LEU A 269 0.78 -5.22 -12.73
C LEU A 269 -0.56 -4.78 -12.13
N ALA A 270 -1.29 -3.90 -12.84
CA ALA A 270 -2.62 -3.46 -12.42
C ALA A 270 -3.62 -4.62 -12.42
N GLU A 271 -3.55 -5.52 -13.41
CA GLU A 271 -4.38 -6.72 -13.48
C GLU A 271 -4.04 -7.73 -12.38
N ASP A 272 -2.75 -7.94 -12.09
CA ASP A 272 -2.34 -8.77 -10.95
C ASP A 272 -2.90 -8.19 -9.64
N ALA A 273 -2.75 -6.87 -9.41
CA ALA A 273 -3.26 -6.21 -8.21
C ALA A 273 -4.77 -6.42 -8.05
N ARG A 274 -5.53 -6.22 -9.13
CA ARG A 274 -6.98 -6.45 -9.15
C ARG A 274 -7.32 -7.92 -8.87
N SER A 275 -6.60 -8.87 -9.46
CA SER A 275 -6.83 -10.31 -9.24
C SER A 275 -6.58 -10.76 -7.79
N LEU A 276 -5.72 -10.05 -7.05
CA LEU A 276 -5.49 -10.31 -5.63
C LEU A 276 -6.62 -9.75 -4.75
N CYS A 277 -7.23 -8.64 -5.16
CA CYS A 277 -8.29 -7.96 -4.41
C CYS A 277 -9.70 -8.49 -4.71
N GLU A 278 -9.98 -9.03 -5.90
CA GLU A 278 -11.31 -9.59 -6.23
C GLU A 278 -11.79 -10.66 -5.23
N PRO A 279 -10.99 -11.68 -4.85
CA PRO A 279 -11.41 -12.64 -3.84
C PRO A 279 -11.65 -12.03 -2.44
N VAL A 280 -10.99 -10.91 -2.13
CA VAL A 280 -11.20 -10.19 -0.86
C VAL A 280 -12.58 -9.55 -0.86
N LEU A 281 -13.03 -8.99 -1.99
CA LEU A 281 -14.37 -8.40 -2.11
C LEU A 281 -15.48 -9.45 -1.98
N ASP A 282 -15.23 -10.67 -2.46
CA ASP A 282 -16.22 -11.75 -2.42
C ASP A 282 -16.28 -12.50 -1.08
N GLY A 283 -15.15 -12.58 -0.35
CA GLY A 283 -14.99 -13.48 0.80
C GLY A 283 -14.56 -12.85 2.12
N CYS A 284 -14.27 -11.55 2.16
CA CYS A 284 -13.90 -10.85 3.39
C CYS A 284 -15.13 -10.24 4.08
N ASN A 285 -15.16 -10.28 5.41
CA ASN A 285 -16.19 -9.61 6.22
C ASN A 285 -15.68 -8.34 6.92
N ASP A 286 -14.40 -7.98 6.72
CA ASP A 286 -13.79 -6.77 7.27
C ASP A 286 -14.04 -5.59 6.33
N ALA A 287 -14.87 -4.65 6.76
CA ALA A 287 -15.31 -3.51 5.95
C ALA A 287 -14.16 -2.57 5.56
N GLU A 288 -13.16 -2.38 6.41
CA GLU A 288 -12.02 -1.52 6.08
C GLU A 288 -11.16 -2.19 5.00
N LEU A 289 -10.92 -3.49 5.15
CA LEU A 289 -10.14 -4.24 4.19
C LEU A 289 -10.84 -4.38 2.83
N MET A 290 -12.17 -4.51 2.83
CA MET A 290 -12.98 -4.47 1.60
C MET A 290 -12.91 -3.09 0.92
N ALA A 291 -12.93 -2.00 1.70
CA ALA A 291 -12.76 -0.65 1.15
C ALA A 291 -11.36 -0.49 0.51
N ASP A 292 -10.31 -0.95 1.17
CA ASP A 292 -8.94 -0.95 0.62
C ASP A 292 -8.82 -1.76 -0.66
N ALA A 293 -9.39 -2.96 -0.69
CA ALA A 293 -9.44 -3.81 -1.87
C ALA A 293 -10.18 -3.12 -3.03
N THR A 294 -11.30 -2.46 -2.74
CA THR A 294 -12.10 -1.73 -3.74
C THR A 294 -11.30 -0.57 -4.33
N ARG A 295 -10.58 0.21 -3.50
CA ARG A 295 -9.69 1.28 -3.96
C ARG A 295 -8.63 0.76 -4.92
N VAL A 296 -7.98 -0.35 -4.57
CA VAL A 296 -6.96 -0.96 -5.44
C VAL A 296 -7.57 -1.43 -6.76
N CYS A 297 -8.72 -2.12 -6.73
CA CYS A 297 -9.43 -2.53 -7.94
C CYS A 297 -9.79 -1.33 -8.84
N ALA A 298 -10.34 -0.25 -8.26
CA ALA A 298 -10.73 0.94 -9.00
C ALA A 298 -9.52 1.64 -9.63
N ALA A 299 -8.43 1.83 -8.88
CA ALA A 299 -7.20 2.39 -9.41
C ALA A 299 -6.60 1.53 -10.54
N SER A 300 -6.66 0.19 -10.42
CA SER A 300 -6.27 -0.72 -11.50
C SER A 300 -7.16 -0.58 -12.73
N SER A 301 -8.46 -0.38 -12.57
CA SER A 301 -9.39 -0.12 -13.69
C SER A 301 -9.05 1.20 -14.39
N VAL A 302 -8.69 2.26 -13.66
CA VAL A 302 -8.22 3.53 -14.27
C VAL A 302 -6.97 3.29 -15.11
N LEU A 303 -5.93 2.64 -14.56
CA LEU A 303 -4.68 2.37 -15.27
C LEU A 303 -4.86 1.49 -16.51
N THR A 304 -5.86 0.61 -16.51
CA THR A 304 -6.17 -0.27 -17.65
C THR A 304 -7.16 0.34 -18.64
N GLY A 305 -7.50 1.63 -18.49
CA GLY A 305 -8.36 2.36 -19.43
C GLY A 305 -9.86 2.10 -19.26
N LYS A 306 -10.30 1.72 -18.05
CA LYS A 306 -11.70 1.46 -17.68
C LYS A 306 -12.18 2.40 -16.55
N PRO A 307 -12.14 3.72 -16.75
CA PRO A 307 -12.47 4.68 -15.69
C PRO A 307 -13.93 4.59 -15.24
N THR A 308 -14.89 4.26 -16.12
CA THR A 308 -16.30 4.09 -15.76
C THR A 308 -16.53 2.93 -14.78
N GLU A 309 -15.77 1.84 -14.91
CA GLU A 309 -15.82 0.73 -13.95
C GLU A 309 -15.29 1.16 -12.58
N ALA A 310 -14.24 1.99 -12.56
CA ALA A 310 -13.67 2.54 -11.33
C ALA A 310 -14.68 3.46 -10.62
N ILE A 311 -15.35 4.36 -11.36
CA ILE A 311 -16.40 5.23 -10.83
C ILE A 311 -17.52 4.39 -10.20
N ALA A 312 -18.05 3.41 -10.93
CA ALA A 312 -19.13 2.56 -10.44
C ALA A 312 -18.77 1.82 -9.13
N ARG A 313 -17.51 1.38 -8.98
CA ARG A 313 -17.01 0.73 -7.76
C ARG A 313 -16.82 1.71 -6.60
N LEU A 314 -16.37 2.94 -6.88
CA LEU A 314 -16.03 3.93 -5.84
C LEU A 314 -17.25 4.72 -5.35
N THR A 315 -18.27 4.93 -6.18
CA THR A 315 -19.45 5.74 -5.80
C THR A 315 -20.14 5.27 -4.52
N PRO A 316 -20.43 3.97 -4.31
CA PRO A 316 -21.05 3.52 -3.05
C PRO A 316 -20.16 3.77 -1.83
N LEU A 317 -18.84 3.59 -1.97
CA LEU A 317 -17.89 3.88 -0.90
C LEU A 317 -17.76 5.37 -0.62
N TYR A 318 -17.83 6.22 -1.65
CA TYR A 318 -17.80 7.67 -1.50
C TYR A 318 -19.05 8.19 -0.78
N GLN A 319 -20.21 7.60 -1.08
CA GLN A 319 -21.46 7.89 -0.39
C GLN A 319 -21.39 7.48 1.09
N ALA A 320 -20.72 6.38 1.42
CA ALA A 320 -20.55 5.96 2.82
C ALA A 320 -19.41 6.68 3.55
N GLN A 321 -18.33 7.04 2.84
CA GLN A 321 -17.06 7.53 3.40
C GLN A 321 -16.42 8.58 2.48
N THR A 322 -17.05 9.75 2.39
CA THR A 322 -16.70 10.84 1.44
C THR A 322 -15.21 11.20 1.43
N HIS A 323 -14.57 11.37 2.58
CA HIS A 323 -13.17 11.79 2.66
C HIS A 323 -12.16 10.67 2.33
N ARG A 324 -12.53 9.38 2.45
CA ARG A 324 -11.58 8.26 2.30
C ARG A 324 -11.28 7.87 0.85
N VAL A 325 -12.23 8.09 -0.06
CA VAL A 325 -12.13 7.62 -1.46
C VAL A 325 -12.39 8.71 -2.50
N GLY A 326 -12.73 9.94 -2.06
CA GLY A 326 -13.15 10.99 -2.98
C GLY A 326 -12.05 11.46 -3.93
N THR A 327 -10.78 11.38 -3.52
CA THR A 327 -9.65 11.68 -4.42
C THR A 327 -9.50 10.66 -5.54
N GLU A 328 -9.67 9.38 -5.22
CA GLU A 328 -9.64 8.28 -6.19
C GLU A 328 -10.83 8.35 -7.13
N LEU A 329 -12.03 8.67 -6.61
CA LEU A 329 -13.24 8.87 -7.42
C LEU A 329 -13.06 10.04 -8.39
N ALA A 330 -12.59 11.19 -7.90
CA ALA A 330 -12.30 12.34 -8.75
C ALA A 330 -11.24 12.01 -9.81
N SER A 331 -10.20 11.25 -9.47
CA SER A 331 -9.21 10.80 -10.44
C SER A 331 -9.82 9.91 -11.53
N ALA A 332 -10.75 9.02 -11.17
CA ALA A 332 -11.47 8.18 -12.14
C ALA A 332 -12.41 9.01 -13.03
N GLN A 333 -13.13 10.00 -12.45
CA GLN A 333 -13.97 10.95 -13.18
C GLN A 333 -13.17 11.77 -14.18
N LEU A 334 -12.01 12.30 -13.78
CA LEU A 334 -11.09 13.00 -14.68
C LEU A 334 -10.63 12.10 -15.84
N ALA A 335 -10.31 10.83 -15.55
CA ALA A 335 -9.92 9.85 -16.57
C ALA A 335 -11.08 9.47 -17.50
N ALA A 336 -12.34 9.57 -17.05
CA ALA A 336 -13.54 9.42 -17.89
C ALA A 336 -13.90 10.69 -18.69
N GLY A 337 -13.24 11.82 -18.43
CA GLY A 337 -13.56 13.11 -19.03
C GLY A 337 -14.65 13.91 -18.29
N GLU A 338 -15.08 13.47 -17.11
CA GLU A 338 -16.12 14.10 -16.28
C GLU A 338 -15.53 15.22 -15.39
N GLN A 339 -15.04 16.29 -16.03
CA GLN A 339 -14.30 17.36 -15.34
C GLN A 339 -15.12 18.08 -14.26
N GLU A 340 -16.37 18.43 -14.56
CA GLU A 340 -17.25 19.13 -13.62
C GLU A 340 -17.59 18.28 -12.40
N GLU A 341 -17.86 16.99 -12.62
CA GLU A 341 -18.20 16.06 -11.54
C GLU A 341 -16.98 15.79 -10.65
N ALA A 342 -15.78 15.66 -11.23
CA ALA A 342 -14.53 15.56 -10.47
C ALA A 342 -14.28 16.80 -9.59
N ALA A 343 -14.51 18.00 -10.14
CA ALA A 343 -14.36 19.24 -9.38
C ALA A 343 -15.37 19.30 -8.21
N ALA A 344 -16.61 18.89 -8.44
CA ALA A 344 -17.64 18.84 -7.40
C ALA A 344 -17.31 17.79 -6.31
N THR A 345 -16.80 16.62 -6.68
CA THR A 345 -16.31 15.59 -5.74
C THR A 345 -15.18 16.13 -4.87
N LEU A 346 -14.17 16.76 -5.46
CA LEU A 346 -13.04 17.34 -4.71
C LEU A 346 -13.48 18.47 -3.79
N ALA A 347 -14.38 19.35 -4.25
CA ALA A 347 -14.90 20.44 -3.44
C ALA A 347 -15.72 19.94 -2.25
N ALA A 348 -16.48 18.85 -2.42
CA ALA A 348 -17.16 18.17 -1.32
C ALA A 348 -16.17 17.57 -0.30
N CYS A 349 -15.07 16.95 -0.76
CA CYS A 349 -14.02 16.42 0.12
C CYS A 349 -13.30 17.50 0.93
N VAL A 350 -13.00 18.63 0.29
CA VAL A 350 -12.42 19.82 0.94
C VAL A 350 -13.36 20.33 2.01
N THR A 351 -14.65 20.46 1.68
CA THR A 351 -15.69 20.92 2.61
C THR A 351 -15.81 20.00 3.82
N ALA A 352 -15.89 18.69 3.61
CA ALA A 352 -15.98 17.70 4.69
C ALA A 352 -14.74 17.76 5.61
N SER A 353 -13.53 17.80 5.03
CA SER A 353 -12.28 17.92 5.79
C SER A 353 -12.21 19.23 6.58
N ALA A 354 -12.67 20.33 5.99
CA ALA A 354 -12.66 21.62 6.66
C ALA A 354 -13.64 21.66 7.85
N LEU A 355 -14.84 21.10 7.70
CA LEU A 355 -15.80 20.96 8.81
C LEU A 355 -15.22 20.16 9.98
N GLU A 356 -14.53 19.05 9.68
CA GLU A 356 -13.85 18.24 10.69
C GLU A 356 -12.72 19.03 11.38
N LEU A 357 -11.90 19.74 10.62
CA LEU A 357 -10.86 20.61 11.16
C LEU A 357 -11.43 21.73 12.03
N THR A 358 -12.52 22.38 11.62
CA THR A 358 -13.21 23.40 12.42
C THR A 358 -13.71 22.80 13.74
N SER A 359 -14.31 21.61 13.72
CA SER A 359 -14.79 20.92 14.92
C SER A 359 -13.65 20.59 15.90
N LEU A 360 -12.55 20.04 15.38
CA LEU A 360 -11.34 19.73 16.16
C LEU A 360 -10.70 20.99 16.73
N ALA A 361 -10.54 22.04 15.91
CA ALA A 361 -9.99 23.32 16.34
C ALA A 361 -10.87 23.99 17.41
N GLY A 362 -12.20 23.97 17.26
CA GLY A 362 -13.12 24.46 18.28
C GLY A 362 -12.98 23.69 19.60
N THR A 363 -12.80 22.38 19.55
CA THR A 363 -12.54 21.56 20.76
C THR A 363 -11.21 21.93 21.42
N LEU A 364 -10.14 22.11 20.63
CA LEU A 364 -8.83 22.52 21.15
C LEU A 364 -8.87 23.94 21.73
N LEU A 365 -9.63 24.83 21.12
CA LEU A 365 -9.82 26.21 21.56
C LEU A 365 -10.37 26.28 22.99
N THR A 366 -11.29 25.37 23.37
CA THR A 366 -11.81 25.30 24.76
C THR A 366 -10.74 25.02 25.82
N ARG A 367 -9.56 24.55 25.40
CA ARG A 367 -8.41 24.25 26.26
C ARG A 367 -7.31 25.30 26.17
N ALA A 368 -7.49 26.33 25.33
CA ALA A 368 -6.49 27.38 25.18
C ALA A 368 -6.29 28.12 26.50
N ALA A 369 -5.03 28.27 26.91
CA ALA A 369 -4.65 28.87 28.19
C ALA A 369 -4.18 30.32 28.05
N SER A 370 -4.07 30.83 26.81
CA SER A 370 -3.58 32.19 26.54
C SER A 370 -4.22 32.80 25.29
N ALA A 371 -4.22 34.13 25.24
CA ALA A 371 -4.65 34.89 24.08
C ALA A 371 -3.86 34.54 22.80
N THR A 372 -2.57 34.22 22.95
CA THR A 372 -1.70 33.82 21.83
C THR A 372 -2.13 32.49 21.22
N GLU A 373 -2.53 31.52 22.05
CA GLU A 373 -3.06 30.24 21.57
C GLU A 373 -4.39 30.41 20.85
N VAL A 374 -5.30 31.22 21.41
CA VAL A 374 -6.58 31.57 20.77
C VAL A 374 -6.34 32.21 19.40
N ALA A 375 -5.46 33.21 19.33
CA ALA A 375 -5.14 33.89 18.08
C ALA A 375 -4.53 32.93 17.04
N ALA A 376 -3.72 31.96 17.45
CA ALA A 376 -3.15 30.97 16.54
C ALA A 376 -4.23 30.06 15.92
N TYR A 377 -5.21 29.62 16.73
CA TYR A 377 -6.33 28.81 16.23
C TYR A 377 -7.23 29.60 15.29
N VAL A 378 -7.61 30.83 15.66
CA VAL A 378 -8.42 31.72 14.81
C VAL A 378 -7.71 31.98 13.49
N HIS A 379 -6.42 32.33 13.52
CA HIS A 379 -5.64 32.57 12.31
C HIS A 379 -5.56 31.36 11.38
N ALA A 380 -5.37 30.16 11.95
CA ALA A 380 -5.33 28.92 11.18
C ALA A 380 -6.68 28.67 10.47
N MET A 381 -7.80 28.89 11.15
CA MET A 381 -9.14 28.68 10.58
C MET A 381 -9.47 29.72 9.51
N GLU A 382 -9.16 31.00 9.74
CA GLU A 382 -9.30 32.06 8.72
C GLU A 382 -8.46 31.75 7.48
N ALA A 383 -7.26 31.20 7.64
CA ALA A 383 -6.41 30.82 6.52
C ALA A 383 -7.02 29.67 5.71
N ILE A 384 -7.62 28.68 6.36
CA ILE A 384 -8.32 27.56 5.69
C ILE A 384 -9.56 28.07 4.96
N ASP A 385 -10.37 28.90 5.61
CA ASP A 385 -11.55 29.50 4.99
C ASP A 385 -11.17 30.29 3.73
N ARG A 386 -10.19 31.20 3.81
CA ARG A 386 -9.71 31.96 2.66
C ARG A 386 -9.14 31.10 1.54
N ALA A 387 -8.46 29.99 1.89
CA ALA A 387 -7.84 29.12 0.90
C ALA A 387 -8.88 28.34 0.07
N PHE A 388 -10.03 28.00 0.67
CA PHE A 388 -11.05 27.16 0.06
C PHE A 388 -12.40 27.85 -0.17
N ASP A 389 -12.48 29.15 0.16
CA ASP A 389 -13.68 29.97 -0.02
C ASP A 389 -14.90 29.36 0.71
N LEU A 390 -14.65 28.85 1.93
CA LEU A 390 -15.61 28.01 2.65
C LEU A 390 -16.86 28.79 3.07
N SER A 391 -16.72 30.05 3.46
CA SER A 391 -17.84 30.92 3.84
C SER A 391 -18.79 31.23 2.69
N HIS A 392 -18.32 31.17 1.43
CA HIS A 392 -19.16 31.35 0.24
C HIS A 392 -19.63 30.04 -0.38
N ARG A 393 -18.91 28.92 -0.15
CA ARG A 393 -19.18 27.61 -0.77
C ARG A 393 -19.74 26.55 0.17
N SER A 394 -19.70 26.79 1.47
CA SER A 394 -20.02 25.83 2.52
C SER A 394 -20.53 26.52 3.80
N ALA A 395 -20.70 25.73 4.86
CA ALA A 395 -21.25 26.12 6.15
C ALA A 395 -20.60 27.39 6.76
N PRO A 396 -21.31 28.12 7.62
CA PRO A 396 -20.80 29.28 8.35
C PRO A 396 -19.87 28.89 9.50
N THR A 397 -18.72 28.29 9.18
CA THR A 397 -17.72 27.81 10.14
C THR A 397 -16.98 28.96 10.85
N LEU A 398 -16.75 30.08 10.15
CA LEU A 398 -16.05 31.24 10.70
C LEU A 398 -16.80 31.93 11.86
N PRO A 399 -18.10 32.27 11.74
CA PRO A 399 -18.80 32.88 12.87
C PRO A 399 -18.80 31.99 14.12
N ALA A 400 -18.92 30.68 13.95
CA ALA A 400 -18.92 29.73 15.07
C ALA A 400 -17.57 29.77 15.80
N MET A 401 -16.49 29.80 15.02
CA MET A 401 -15.13 29.87 15.53
C MET A 401 -14.86 31.19 16.24
N HIS A 402 -15.29 32.32 15.68
CA HIS A 402 -15.13 33.64 16.28
C HIS A 402 -15.94 33.79 17.58
N ILE A 403 -17.18 33.29 17.63
CA ILE A 403 -17.98 33.28 18.87
C ILE A 403 -17.35 32.39 19.95
N ALA A 404 -16.86 31.21 19.56
CA ALA A 404 -16.16 30.32 20.48
C ALA A 404 -14.87 30.96 21.01
N ALA A 405 -14.08 31.61 20.14
CA ALA A 405 -12.88 32.34 20.52
C ALA A 405 -13.18 33.51 21.45
N ALA A 406 -14.21 34.30 21.15
CA ALA A 406 -14.68 35.39 22.00
C ALA A 406 -15.06 34.88 23.40
N THR A 407 -15.74 33.73 23.47
CA THR A 407 -16.09 33.10 24.75
C THR A 407 -14.84 32.79 25.57
N ILE A 408 -13.79 32.25 24.95
CA ILE A 408 -12.53 31.96 25.65
C ILE A 408 -11.77 33.23 26.02
N MET A 409 -11.68 34.23 25.14
CA MET A 409 -11.05 35.52 25.45
C MET A 409 -11.75 36.23 26.63
N ASN A 410 -13.08 36.12 26.71
CA ASN A 410 -13.85 36.64 27.82
C ASN A 410 -13.48 35.92 29.14
N THR A 411 -13.32 34.59 29.10
CA THR A 411 -12.87 33.83 30.29
C THR A 411 -11.44 34.15 30.71
N LEU A 412 -10.59 34.57 29.76
CA LEU A 412 -9.22 35.03 30.03
C LEU A 412 -9.18 36.49 30.53
N GLY A 413 -10.30 37.21 30.48
CA GLY A 413 -10.43 38.60 30.93
C GLY A 413 -9.91 39.64 29.93
N ASP A 414 -9.86 39.30 28.63
CA ASP A 414 -9.48 40.23 27.57
C ASP A 414 -10.72 40.72 26.82
N ASP A 415 -11.35 41.75 27.38
CA ASP A 415 -12.59 42.35 26.87
C ASP A 415 -12.41 42.97 25.48
N ALA A 416 -11.22 43.52 25.18
CA ALA A 416 -10.93 44.16 23.90
C ALA A 416 -10.88 43.13 22.77
N ALA A 417 -10.16 42.02 22.96
CA ALA A 417 -10.10 40.94 21.99
C ALA A 417 -11.44 40.20 21.88
N THR A 418 -12.18 40.06 22.99
CA THR A 418 -13.54 39.51 22.98
C THR A 418 -14.44 40.32 22.07
N LEU A 419 -14.48 41.65 22.25
CA LEU A 419 -15.28 42.54 21.43
C LEU A 419 -14.88 42.47 19.95
N GLU A 420 -13.57 42.49 19.65
CA GLU A 420 -13.07 42.40 18.28
C GLU A 420 -13.57 41.12 17.57
N LEU A 421 -13.53 39.98 18.27
CA LEU A 421 -14.00 38.70 17.74
C LEU A 421 -15.53 38.69 17.56
N LEU A 422 -16.29 39.33 18.45
CA LEU A 422 -17.75 39.48 18.30
C LEU A 422 -18.13 40.40 17.13
N GLU A 423 -17.37 41.46 16.89
CA GLU A 423 -17.58 42.33 15.73
C GLU A 423 -17.32 41.60 14.42
N ARG A 424 -16.26 40.78 14.36
CA ARG A 424 -15.98 39.92 13.20
C ARG A 424 -17.12 38.93 12.97
N ALA A 425 -17.53 38.21 14.02
CA ALA A 425 -18.62 37.24 13.93
C ALA A 425 -19.94 37.91 13.48
N ALA A 426 -20.26 39.09 13.99
CA ALA A 426 -21.45 39.83 13.59
C ALA A 426 -21.40 40.22 12.10
N GLY A 427 -20.27 40.73 11.62
CA GLY A 427 -20.10 41.05 10.20
C GLY A 427 -20.30 39.85 9.28
N GLU A 428 -19.80 38.68 9.68
CA GLU A 428 -19.98 37.43 8.95
C GLU A 428 -21.43 36.94 8.97
N VAL A 429 -22.10 37.00 10.13
CA VAL A 429 -23.54 36.66 10.27
C VAL A 429 -24.41 37.55 9.39
N CYS A 430 -24.14 38.85 9.35
CA CYS A 430 -24.88 39.79 8.50
C CYS A 430 -24.62 39.55 7.01
N ALA A 431 -23.39 39.19 6.63
CA ALA A 431 -23.08 38.79 5.25
C ALA A 431 -23.86 37.55 4.81
N LEU A 432 -24.06 36.59 5.73
CA LEU A 432 -24.86 35.38 5.50
C LEU A 432 -26.36 35.66 5.41
N GLY A 433 -26.89 36.57 6.23
CA GLY A 433 -28.32 36.94 6.24
C GLY A 433 -28.76 37.78 5.04
N ASN A 434 -27.85 38.60 4.50
CA ASN A 434 -28.10 39.46 3.32
C ASN A 434 -27.94 38.72 1.99
N GLY A 435 -27.24 37.58 1.98
CA GLY A 435 -27.25 36.65 0.85
C GLY A 435 -28.48 35.76 0.95
N ARG A 436 -29.21 35.54 -0.16
CA ARG A 436 -29.92 34.26 -0.33
C ARG A 436 -28.88 33.21 0.02
N ILE A 437 -29.09 32.42 1.08
CA ILE A 437 -28.22 31.29 1.42
C ILE A 437 -27.91 30.62 0.09
N PRO A 438 -26.67 30.71 -0.41
CA PRO A 438 -26.38 30.21 -1.74
C PRO A 438 -26.87 28.77 -1.73
N GLU A 439 -27.54 28.33 -2.81
CA GLU A 439 -27.69 26.90 -2.98
C GLU A 439 -26.32 26.31 -2.68
N ASN A 440 -26.27 25.44 -1.67
CA ASN A 440 -25.03 24.87 -1.16
C ASN A 440 -24.96 23.44 -1.71
N PRO A 441 -24.83 23.23 -3.03
CA PRO A 441 -24.88 21.90 -3.62
C PRO A 441 -23.78 21.01 -3.06
N LEU A 442 -22.65 21.59 -2.63
CA LEU A 442 -21.52 20.88 -2.04
C LEU A 442 -21.80 20.45 -0.60
N GLY A 443 -22.27 21.37 0.26
CA GLY A 443 -22.73 21.05 1.61
C GLY A 443 -23.94 20.13 1.62
N ASN A 444 -24.87 20.27 0.66
CA ASN A 444 -25.98 19.35 0.46
C ASN A 444 -25.50 17.97 0.02
N ARG A 445 -24.46 17.89 -0.81
CA ARG A 445 -23.84 16.63 -1.23
C ARG A 445 -23.08 15.98 -0.07
N VAL A 446 -22.34 16.75 0.73
CA VAL A 446 -21.68 16.29 1.96
C VAL A 446 -22.71 15.80 2.97
N ALA A 447 -23.75 16.59 3.26
CA ALA A 447 -24.83 16.22 4.16
C ALA A 447 -25.58 14.97 3.65
N SER A 448 -25.89 14.90 2.35
CA SER A 448 -26.53 13.70 1.77
C SER A 448 -25.65 12.45 1.88
N ASN A 449 -24.33 12.58 1.79
CA ASN A 449 -23.39 11.48 2.01
C ASN A 449 -23.16 11.16 3.50
N MET A 450 -23.39 12.12 4.42
CA MET A 450 -23.31 11.87 5.87
C MET A 450 -24.62 11.32 6.46
N LEU A 451 -25.74 11.43 5.74
CA LEU A 451 -27.08 10.99 6.15
C LEU A 451 -27.59 9.64 5.56
N PRO A 452 -26.78 8.71 5.00
CA PRO A 452 -27.29 7.56 4.23
C PRO A 452 -28.06 6.52 5.06
N ALA A 453 -28.18 6.71 6.39
CA ALA A 453 -28.96 5.83 7.26
C ALA A 453 -30.46 6.19 7.34
N ILE A 454 -30.92 7.27 6.68
CA ILE A 454 -32.31 7.71 6.74
C ILE A 454 -33.01 7.35 5.43
N THR A 455 -33.87 6.34 5.49
CA THR A 455 -34.64 5.83 4.35
C THR A 455 -35.98 6.55 4.13
N ASP A 456 -36.31 7.50 5.01
CA ASP A 456 -37.55 8.27 4.95
C ASP A 456 -37.29 9.64 4.31
N ASP A 457 -37.94 9.88 3.16
CA ASP A 457 -37.82 11.12 2.40
C ASP A 457 -38.32 12.34 3.19
N GLU A 458 -39.28 12.17 4.10
CA GLU A 458 -39.83 13.25 4.92
C GLU A 458 -38.86 13.60 6.07
N ALA A 459 -38.30 12.59 6.75
CA ALA A 459 -37.22 12.79 7.72
C ALA A 459 -35.94 13.34 7.09
N LEU A 460 -35.59 12.93 5.86
CA LEU A 460 -34.45 13.46 5.11
C LEU A 460 -34.69 14.91 4.68
N ALA A 461 -35.91 15.26 4.26
CA ALA A 461 -36.29 16.64 3.96
C ALA A 461 -36.23 17.51 5.23
N HIS A 462 -36.78 17.04 6.34
CA HIS A 462 -36.75 17.73 7.63
C HIS A 462 -35.31 17.87 8.18
N MET A 463 -34.45 16.85 8.02
CA MET A 463 -33.04 16.97 8.38
C MET A 463 -32.25 17.81 7.40
N ARG A 464 -32.55 17.82 6.11
CA ARG A 464 -31.98 18.79 5.16
C ARG A 464 -32.41 20.21 5.49
N GLU A 465 -33.60 20.40 6.04
CA GLU A 465 -34.13 21.69 6.51
C GLU A 465 -33.55 22.09 7.88
N SER A 466 -33.39 21.14 8.81
CA SER A 466 -32.80 21.35 10.15
C SER A 466 -31.27 21.45 10.12
N ALA A 467 -30.62 20.73 9.20
CA ALA A 467 -29.20 20.88 8.85
C ALA A 467 -29.02 21.91 7.73
N SER A 468 -30.11 22.48 7.18
CA SER A 468 -29.97 23.67 6.35
C SER A 468 -29.40 24.73 7.27
N TYR A 469 -28.24 25.23 6.88
CA TYR A 469 -27.58 26.37 7.50
C TYR A 469 -28.44 27.65 7.49
N ALA A 470 -29.71 27.57 7.08
CA ALA A 470 -30.66 28.66 7.04
C ALA A 470 -31.01 29.25 8.40
N ARG A 471 -31.00 28.42 9.46
CA ARG A 471 -31.26 28.90 10.84
C ARG A 471 -29.99 29.28 11.60
N TYR A 472 -28.82 29.01 11.03
CA TYR A 472 -27.56 29.29 11.70
C TYR A 472 -27.33 30.80 11.95
N PRO A 473 -27.58 31.72 10.99
CA PRO A 473 -27.38 33.15 11.22
C PRO A 473 -28.21 33.67 12.41
N GLU A 474 -29.44 33.19 12.53
CA GLU A 474 -30.34 33.56 13.64
C GLU A 474 -29.82 33.00 14.98
N ALA A 475 -29.37 31.74 15.02
CA ALA A 475 -28.77 31.15 16.21
C ALA A 475 -27.47 31.86 16.64
N ALA A 476 -26.58 32.16 15.68
CA ALA A 476 -25.35 32.89 15.92
C ALA A 476 -25.63 34.33 16.40
N ARG A 477 -26.61 35.01 15.80
CA ARG A 477 -27.10 36.32 16.27
C ARG A 477 -27.58 36.24 17.71
N HIS A 478 -28.38 35.23 18.06
CA HIS A 478 -28.80 35.03 19.45
C HIS A 478 -27.63 34.82 20.42
N MET A 479 -26.59 34.07 20.03
CA MET A 479 -25.40 33.89 20.86
C MET A 479 -24.61 35.19 21.05
N ILE A 480 -24.42 35.98 19.98
CA ILE A 480 -23.73 37.27 20.07
C ILE A 480 -24.50 38.23 20.97
N LEU A 481 -25.84 38.25 20.89
CA LEU A 481 -26.69 39.17 21.65
C LEU A 481 -26.99 38.71 23.09
N ASP A 482 -26.68 37.46 23.47
CA ASP A 482 -26.93 36.97 24.82
C ASP A 482 -25.95 37.58 25.83
N ALA A 483 -26.37 38.71 26.42
CA ALA A 483 -25.62 39.44 27.44
C ALA A 483 -25.14 38.58 28.62
N ARG A 484 -25.77 37.42 28.89
CA ARG A 484 -25.36 36.51 29.96
C ARG A 484 -24.02 35.83 29.67
N LEU A 485 -23.62 35.71 28.41
CA LEU A 485 -22.36 35.10 27.99
C LEU A 485 -21.17 36.06 28.16
N TRP A 486 -21.41 37.37 28.15
CA TRP A 486 -20.37 38.40 28.05
C TRP A 486 -20.09 39.14 29.36
N GLY A 487 -20.82 38.85 30.44
CA GLY A 487 -20.48 39.34 31.79
C GLY A 487 -20.34 40.87 31.87
N ALA A 488 -19.15 41.35 32.24
CA ALA A 488 -18.87 42.79 32.37
C ALA A 488 -18.88 43.53 31.02
N LEU A 489 -18.42 42.87 29.94
CA LEU A 489 -18.43 43.44 28.59
C LEU A 489 -19.84 43.80 28.13
N ALA A 490 -20.87 43.07 28.56
CA ALA A 490 -22.26 43.36 28.19
C ALA A 490 -22.74 44.75 28.68
N GLN A 491 -22.06 45.36 29.65
CA GLN A 491 -22.37 46.69 30.17
C GLN A 491 -21.58 47.79 29.45
N SER A 492 -20.68 47.44 28.54
CA SER A 492 -19.84 48.40 27.83
C SER A 492 -20.64 49.14 26.75
N PRO A 493 -20.34 50.44 26.51
CA PRO A 493 -20.98 51.20 25.45
C PRO A 493 -20.67 50.63 24.05
N GLU A 494 -19.51 49.99 23.88
CA GLU A 494 -19.10 49.36 22.62
C GLU A 494 -19.93 48.10 22.32
N TYR A 495 -20.16 47.23 23.32
CA TYR A 495 -21.07 46.08 23.15
C TYR A 495 -22.50 46.55 22.86
N ALA A 496 -22.99 47.59 23.56
CA ALA A 496 -24.31 48.15 23.29
C ALA A 496 -24.44 48.69 21.86
N ALA A 497 -23.37 49.28 21.30
CA ALA A 497 -23.33 49.72 19.92
C ALA A 497 -23.34 48.54 18.93
N LEU A 498 -22.56 47.48 19.20
CA LEU A 498 -22.57 46.24 18.42
C LEU A 498 -23.95 45.60 18.41
N ALA A 499 -24.55 45.40 19.59
CA ALA A 499 -25.86 44.78 19.74
C ALA A 499 -26.94 45.56 18.98
N LYS A 500 -26.95 46.89 19.09
CA LYS A 500 -27.88 47.75 18.36
C LYS A 500 -27.71 47.67 16.84
N ARG A 501 -26.47 47.58 16.34
CA ARG A 501 -26.17 47.44 14.91
C ARG A 501 -26.65 46.08 14.40
N LEU A 502 -26.26 45.00 15.07
CA LEU A 502 -26.67 43.64 14.73
C LEU A 502 -28.19 43.44 14.85
N ASP A 503 -28.86 44.21 15.71
CA ASP A 503 -30.33 44.13 15.82
C ASP A 503 -31.08 44.82 14.68
N ALA A 504 -30.47 45.86 14.09
CA ALA A 504 -31.04 46.66 13.02
C ALA A 504 -30.81 46.06 11.62
N GLU A 505 -29.78 45.23 11.47
CA GLU A 505 -29.49 44.40 10.29
C GLU A 505 -30.26 43.07 10.35
#